data_AF-A0A6I2MTH0-F1
#
_entry.id   AF-A0A6I2MTH0-F1
#
_cell.length_a   1.000
_cell.length_b   1.000
_cell.length_c   1.000
_cell.angle_alpha   90.00
_cell.angle_beta   90.00
_cell.angle_gamma   90.00
#
_symmetry.space_group_name_H-M   'P 1'
#
loop_
_entity.id
_entity.type
_entity.pdbx_description
1 polymer ?
#
loop_
_entity_poly.entity_id
_entity_poly.type
_entity_poly.pdbx_seq_one_letter_code
_entity_poly.pdbx_strand_id
1 'polypeptide(L)' 'MDILKEAAEFENAKMSNMSTSDRVEASREAKRLILGINEIYKETKDPELMEIMKRLTAKKKKIEIRLKGRPDQVI' A
#
# COMPACT_ATOMS: atom_id res chain seq x y z
N MET A 1 -9.68 -0.80 15.14
CA MET A 1 -9.18 0.43 14.50
C MET A 1 -9.81 0.51 13.12
N ASP A 2 -10.11 1.72 12.65
CA ASP A 2 -10.75 1.93 11.34
C ASP A 2 -9.68 1.79 10.25
N ILE A 3 -9.90 0.86 9.31
CA ILE A 3 -8.93 0.56 8.26
C ILE A 3 -8.67 1.75 7.34
N LEU A 4 -9.64 2.67 7.19
CA LEU A 4 -9.47 3.89 6.41
C LEU A 4 -8.56 4.88 7.12
N LYS A 5 -8.63 4.92 8.46
CA LYS A 5 -7.71 5.72 9.27
C LYS A 5 -6.29 5.17 9.18
N GLU A 6 -6.10 3.86 9.32
CA GLU A 6 -4.79 3.21 9.16
C GLU A 6 -4.22 3.46 7.75
N ALA A 7 -5.07 3.41 6.72
CA ALA A 7 -4.67 3.72 5.35
C ALA A 7 -4.20 5.16 5.18
N ALA A 8 -4.90 6.13 5.78
CA ALA A 8 -4.51 7.54 5.76
C ALA A 8 -3.19 7.77 6.51
N GLU A 9 -2.99 7.12 7.67
CA GLU A 9 -1.72 7.19 8.42
C GLU A 9 -0.57 6.59 7.60
N PHE A 10 -0.78 5.42 7.00
CA PHE A 10 0.20 4.79 6.12
C PHE A 10 0.52 5.66 4.90
N GLU A 11 -0.47 6.31 4.30
CA GLU A 11 -0.30 7.22 3.16
C GLU A 11 0.58 8.42 3.52
N ASN A 12 0.41 8.97 4.72
CA ASN A 12 1.19 10.11 5.21
C ASN A 12 2.57 9.73 5.80
N ALA A 13 2.80 8.45 6.11
CA ALA A 13 4.07 8.00 6.68
C ALA A 13 5.28 8.25 5.75
N LYS A 14 6.36 8.80 6.32
CA LYS A 14 7.62 9.01 5.58
C LYS A 14 8.31 7.66 5.34
N MET A 15 8.70 7.41 4.09
CA MET A 15 9.34 6.17 3.65
C MET A 15 10.84 6.38 3.33
N SER A 16 11.50 7.28 4.05
CA SER A 16 12.94 7.58 3.93
C SER A 16 13.74 6.72 4.92
N ASN A 17 14.99 6.39 4.58
CA ASN A 17 15.96 5.73 5.49
C ASN A 17 15.50 4.39 6.10
N MET A 18 14.60 3.68 5.42
CA MET A 18 14.11 2.39 5.90
C MET A 18 15.17 1.30 5.79
N SER A 19 15.28 0.48 6.83
CA SER A 19 16.01 -0.78 6.81
C SER A 19 15.37 -1.78 5.82
N THR A 20 15.99 -2.94 5.61
CA THR A 20 15.36 -4.01 4.83
C THR A 20 14.14 -4.57 5.57
N SER A 21 14.19 -4.70 6.90
CA SER A 21 13.06 -5.17 7.72
C SER A 21 11.87 -4.21 7.63
N ASP A 22 12.12 -2.91 7.82
CA ASP A 22 11.09 -1.87 7.76
C ASP A 22 10.37 -1.90 6.40
N ARG A 23 11.13 -2.11 5.32
CA ARG A 23 10.55 -2.23 3.98
C ARG A 23 9.68 -3.47 3.82
N VAL A 24 10.10 -4.62 4.37
CA VAL A 24 9.29 -5.85 4.33
C VAL A 24 7.99 -5.65 5.08
N GLU A 25 8.05 -5.08 6.29
CA GLU A 25 6.88 -4.77 7.11
C GLU A 25 5.96 -3.78 6.40
N ALA A 26 6.48 -2.66 5.90
CA ALA A 26 5.69 -1.66 5.17
C ALA A 26 5.05 -2.23 3.89
N SER A 27 5.70 -3.17 3.20
CA SER A 27 5.12 -3.84 2.03
C SER A 27 3.95 -4.77 2.41
N ARG A 28 4.09 -5.52 3.52
CA ARG A 28 3.04 -6.38 4.06
C ARG A 28 1.86 -5.55 4.57
N GLU A 29 2.16 -4.45 5.25
CA GLU A 29 1.20 -3.48 5.75
C GLU A 29 0.34 -2.91 4.63
N ALA A 30 0.97 -2.39 3.58
CA ALA A 30 0.25 -1.89 2.42
C ALA A 30 -0.67 -2.95 1.79
N LYS A 31 -0.21 -4.21 1.71
CA LYS A 31 -1.04 -5.32 1.20
C LYS A 31 -2.24 -5.59 2.12
N ARG A 32 -2.05 -5.59 3.44
CA ARG A 32 -3.14 -5.78 4.41
C ARG A 32 -4.22 -4.71 4.23
N LEU A 33 -3.80 -3.44 4.16
CA LEU A 33 -4.69 -2.30 3.98
C LEU A 33 -5.47 -2.37 2.67
N ILE A 34 -4.80 -2.65 1.55
CA ILE A 34 -5.45 -2.79 0.24
C ILE A 34 -6.52 -3.88 0.27
N LEU A 35 -6.20 -5.06 0.81
CA LEU A 35 -7.15 -6.18 0.86
C LEU A 35 -8.33 -5.88 1.78
N GLY A 36 -8.11 -5.26 2.94
CA GLY A 36 -9.22 -4.93 3.82
C GLY A 36 -10.11 -3.80 3.27
N ILE A 37 -9.54 -2.79 2.59
CA ILE A 37 -10.33 -1.78 1.88
C ILE A 37 -11.14 -2.41 0.74
N ASN A 38 -10.58 -3.41 0.05
CA ASN A 38 -11.28 -4.12 -1.01
C ASN A 38 -12.53 -4.86 -0.49
N GLU A 39 -12.53 -5.38 0.73
CA GLU A 39 -13.73 -5.98 1.31
C GLU A 39 -14.84 -4.94 1.50
N ILE A 40 -14.52 -3.74 2.00
CA ILE A 40 -15.50 -2.63 2.10
C ILE A 40 -15.97 -2.19 0.71
N TYR A 41 -15.06 -2.11 -0.26
CA TYR A 41 -15.40 -1.76 -1.63
C TYR A 41 -16.34 -2.78 -2.28
N LYS A 42 -16.20 -4.08 -1.99
CA LYS A 42 -17.09 -5.10 -2.56
C LYS A 42 -18.54 -4.89 -2.17
N GLU A 43 -18.79 -4.44 -0.95
CA GLU A 43 -20.13 -4.17 -0.41
C GLU A 43 -20.68 -2.81 -0.85
N THR A 44 -19.85 -1.77 -0.74
CA THR A 44 -20.28 -0.37 -0.96
C THR A 44 -20.21 0.07 -2.42
N LYS A 45 -19.30 -0.53 -3.21
CA LYS A 45 -18.89 -0.08 -4.55
C LYS A 45 -18.45 1.37 -4.62
N ASP A 46 -18.01 1.94 -3.49
CA ASP A 46 -17.61 3.35 -3.42
C ASP A 46 -16.32 3.60 -4.23
N PRO A 47 -16.36 4.46 -5.26
CA PRO A 47 -15.19 4.77 -6.07
C PRO A 47 -14.05 5.42 -5.26
N GLU A 48 -14.33 6.10 -4.14
CA GLU A 48 -13.28 6.71 -3.30
C GLU A 48 -12.36 5.65 -2.68
N LEU A 49 -12.90 4.49 -2.30
CA LEU A 49 -12.12 3.36 -1.78
C LEU A 49 -11.13 2.84 -2.83
N MET A 50 -11.53 2.86 -4.11
CA MET A 50 -10.66 2.48 -5.21
C MET A 50 -9.49 3.47 -5.37
N GLU A 51 -9.75 4.76 -5.23
CA GLU A 51 -8.70 5.78 -5.27
C GLU A 51 -7.70 5.60 -4.11
N ILE A 52 -8.16 5.27 -2.90
CA ILE A 52 -7.29 4.94 -1.77
C ILE A 52 -6.42 3.71 -2.10
N MET A 53 -7.04 2.62 -2.60
CA MET A 53 -6.30 1.41 -2.98
C MET A 53 -5.22 1.68 -4.05
N LYS A 54 -5.51 2.51 -5.05
CA LYS A 54 -4.54 2.90 -6.09
C LYS A 54 -3.33 3.63 -5.47
N ARG A 55 -3.57 4.58 -4.56
CA ARG A 55 -2.49 5.33 -3.87
C ARG A 55 -1.63 4.41 -3.00
N LEU A 56 -2.25 3.53 -2.22
CA LEU A 56 -1.55 2.50 -1.45
C LEU A 56 -0.74 1.56 -2.34
N THR A 57 -1.29 1.13 -3.48
CA THR A 57 -0.61 0.25 -4.45
C THR A 57 0.62 0.92 -5.04
N ALA A 58 0.51 2.20 -5.42
CA ALA A 58 1.65 2.96 -5.93
C ALA A 58 2.77 3.09 -4.86
N LYS A 59 2.39 3.33 -3.60
CA LYS A 59 3.34 3.39 -2.49
C LYS A 59 4.01 2.04 -2.22
N LYS A 60 3.23 0.95 -2.20
CA LYS A 60 3.73 -0.43 -2.09
C LYS A 60 4.72 -0.76 -3.20
N LYS A 61 4.40 -0.43 -4.45
CA LYS A 61 5.29 -0.67 -5.61
C LYS A 61 6.65 0.02 -5.43
N LYS A 62 6.67 1.26 -4.92
CA LYS A 62 7.93 1.96 -4.61
C LYS A 62 8.76 1.25 -3.54
N ILE A 63 8.11 0.69 -2.51
CA ILE A 63 8.77 -0.09 -1.45
C ILE A 63 9.34 -1.39 -2.03
N GLU A 64 8.56 -2.11 -2.85
CA GLU A 64 8.98 -3.37 -3.46
C GLU A 64 10.13 -3.22 -4.44
N ILE A 65 10.15 -2.16 -5.25
CA ILE A 65 11.29 -1.84 -6.13
C ILE A 65 12.57 -1.64 -5.31
N ARG A 66 12.49 -1.01 -4.15
CA ARG A 66 13.64 -0.81 -3.25
C ARG A 66 14.05 -2.08 -2.50
N LEU A 67 13.18 -3.08 -2.42
CA LEU A 67 13.46 -4.38 -1.81
C LEU A 67 14.07 -5.37 -2.79
N LYS A 68 13.49 -5.45 -4.00
CA LYS A 68 13.74 -6.51 -4.98
C LYS A 68 14.56 -6.03 -6.19
N GLY A 69 14.83 -4.74 -6.28
CA GLY A 69 15.28 -4.11 -7.53
C GLY A 69 14.10 -3.80 -8.45
N ARG A 70 14.37 -3.04 -9.53
CA ARG A 70 13.36 -2.85 -10.58
C ARG A 70 13.18 -4.20 -11.29
N PRO A 71 11.96 -4.75 -11.40
CA PRO A 71 11.73 -5.81 -12.36
C PRO A 71 12.07 -5.25 -13.74
N ASP A 72 12.83 -5.99 -14.56
CA ASP A 72 13.00 -5.64 -15.96
C ASP A 72 11.59 -5.45 -16.55
N GLN A 73 11.36 -4.26 -17.09
CA GLN A 73 10.14 -4.02 -17.86
C GLN A 73 10.27 -4.87 -19.10
N VAL A 74 9.83 -6.12 -19.03
CA VAL A 74 9.54 -6.88 -20.25
C VAL A 74 8.37 -6.15 -20.88
N ILE A 75 8.72 -5.39 -21.92
CA ILE A 75 7.82 -4.67 -22.83
C ILE A 75 6.92 -5.67 -23.54
#